data_AF-A0A7W4WDG9-F1
#
_entry.id   AF-A0A7W4WDG9-F1
#
_cell.length_a   1.000
_cell.length_b   1.000
_cell.length_c   1.000
_cell.angle_alpha   90.00
_cell.angle_beta   90.00
_cell.angle_gamma   90.00
#
_symmetry.space_group_name_H-M   'P 1'
#
loop_
_entity.id
_entity.type
_entity.pdbx_description
1 polymer ?
#
loop_
_entity_poly.entity_id
_entity_poly.type
_entity_poly.pdbx_seq_one_letter_code
_entity_poly.pdbx_strand_id
1 'polypeptide(L)'
;MMYLATIILATSTLSAHADAVEKINGHTWIHGSEDCATNTDPAIETFQYDESSYILRQNKCLDSEAPFIYVLFGEHTVFVQDTGATEDAGRFPL
;
A
#
# COMPACT_ATOMS: atom_id res chain seq x y z
N MET A 1 17.51 33.24 -16.63
CA MET A 1 17.92 32.49 -15.43
C MET A 1 16.74 31.98 -14.60
N MET A 2 15.56 32.63 -14.63
CA MET A 2 14.37 32.15 -13.89
C MET A 2 13.64 30.98 -14.59
N TYR A 3 13.57 30.97 -15.93
CA TYR A 3 12.91 29.90 -16.72
C TYR A 3 13.63 28.54 -16.70
N LEU A 4 14.97 28.55 -16.56
CA LEU A 4 15.76 27.31 -16.51
C LEU A 4 15.48 26.51 -15.22
N ALA A 5 15.32 27.20 -14.09
CA ALA A 5 15.02 26.58 -12.81
C ALA A 5 13.62 25.95 -12.79
N THR A 6 12.63 26.59 -13.42
CA THR A 6 11.26 26.04 -13.52
C THR A 6 11.19 24.76 -14.36
N ILE A 7 11.96 24.68 -15.46
CA ILE A 7 12.01 23.50 -16.32
C ILE A 7 12.68 22.32 -15.59
N ILE A 8 13.76 22.56 -14.84
CA ILE A 8 14.49 21.53 -14.06
C ILE A 8 13.64 21.00 -12.89
N LEU A 9 12.82 21.85 -12.26
CA LEU A 9 11.94 21.44 -11.16
C LEU A 9 10.72 20.63 -11.66
N ALA A 10 10.20 20.94 -12.86
CA ALA A 10 9.11 20.18 -13.47
C ALA A 10 9.55 18.79 -13.97
N THR A 11 10.79 18.62 -14.45
CA THR A 11 11.28 17.31 -14.91
C THR A 11 11.58 16.35 -13.77
N SER A 12 12.10 16.84 -12.64
CA SER A 12 12.41 16.00 -11.46
C SER A 12 11.16 15.43 -10.78
N THR A 13 10.08 16.22 -10.70
CA THR A 13 8.80 15.77 -10.13
C THR A 13 8.11 14.71 -11.01
N LEU A 14 8.11 14.87 -12.34
CA LEU A 14 7.56 13.86 -13.26
C LEU A 14 8.29 12.51 -13.15
N SER A 15 9.62 12.51 -13.01
CA SER A 15 10.40 11.27 -12.88
C SER A 15 10.07 10.53 -11.59
N ALA A 16 10.00 11.24 -10.46
CA ALA A 16 9.68 10.64 -9.17
C ALA A 16 8.27 10.02 -9.14
N HIS A 17 7.29 10.66 -9.77
CA HIS A 17 5.94 10.09 -9.92
C HIS A 17 5.93 8.83 -10.80
N ALA A 18 6.69 8.83 -11.90
CA ALA A 18 6.76 7.66 -12.78
C ALA A 18 7.38 6.44 -12.07
N ASP A 19 8.46 6.64 -11.32
CA ASP A 19 9.11 5.57 -10.55
C ASP A 19 8.17 5.00 -9.47
N ALA A 20 7.40 5.86 -8.81
CA ALA A 20 6.46 5.43 -7.77
C ALA A 20 5.27 4.63 -8.34
N VAL A 21 4.78 4.99 -9.53
CA VAL A 21 3.73 4.21 -10.24
C VAL A 21 4.28 2.87 -10.74
N GLU A 22 5.51 2.83 -11.22
CA GLU A 22 6.14 1.57 -11.63
C GLU A 22 6.30 0.62 -10.44
N LYS A 23 6.70 1.15 -9.28
CA LYS A 23 6.86 0.38 -8.04
C LYS A 23 5.60 -0.38 -7.64
N ILE A 24 4.43 0.24 -7.75
CA ILE A 24 3.16 -0.42 -7.41
C ILE A 24 2.70 -1.38 -8.51
N ASN A 25 2.88 -1.03 -9.78
CA ASN A 25 2.50 -1.89 -10.91
C ASN A 25 3.36 -3.17 -10.99
N GLY A 26 4.63 -3.09 -10.61
CA GLY A 26 5.55 -4.23 -10.56
C GLY A 26 5.44 -5.08 -9.29
N HIS A 27 4.62 -4.69 -8.31
CA HIS A 27 4.48 -5.42 -7.05
C HIS A 27 3.49 -6.59 -7.18
N THR A 28 3.95 -7.80 -6.84
CA THR A 28 3.11 -8.99 -6.79
C THR A 28 2.52 -9.13 -5.39
N TRP A 29 1.23 -8.85 -5.25
CA TRP A 29 0.49 -8.99 -4.01
C TRP A 29 0.32 -10.45 -3.58
N ILE A 30 0.25 -10.70 -2.26
CA ILE A 30 -0.09 -12.02 -1.74
C ILE A 30 -1.50 -12.41 -2.19
N HIS A 31 -1.65 -13.60 -2.75
CA HIS A 31 -2.97 -14.10 -3.17
C HIS A 31 -3.56 -15.12 -2.19
N GLY A 32 -2.88 -15.36 -1.06
CA GLY A 32 -3.17 -16.49 -0.17
C GLY A 32 -2.78 -17.81 -0.83
N SER A 33 -3.41 -18.89 -0.37
CA SER A 33 -3.17 -20.25 -0.87
C SER A 33 -4.44 -20.84 -1.49
N GLU A 34 -4.29 -21.81 -2.38
CA GLU A 34 -5.44 -22.59 -2.90
C GLU A 34 -6.22 -23.28 -1.75
N ASP A 35 -5.48 -23.84 -0.78
CA ASP A 35 -6.03 -24.33 0.47
C ASP A 35 -5.67 -23.40 1.62
N CYS A 36 -6.63 -22.57 2.02
CA CYS A 36 -6.47 -21.61 3.10
C CYS A 36 -6.23 -22.24 4.48
N ALA A 37 -6.54 -23.52 4.69
CA ALA A 37 -6.19 -24.20 5.94
C ALA A 37 -4.67 -24.42 6.09
N THR A 38 -3.94 -24.40 4.98
CA THR A 38 -2.48 -24.58 4.94
C THR A 38 -1.72 -23.27 4.69
N ASN A 39 -2.43 -22.15 4.53
CA ASN A 39 -1.85 -20.86 4.23
C ASN A 39 -0.96 -20.36 5.37
N THR A 40 0.29 -20.03 5.06
CA THR A 40 1.27 -19.48 6.02
C THR A 40 1.55 -17.99 5.79
N ASP A 41 0.93 -17.39 4.78
CA ASP A 41 1.06 -15.95 4.50
C ASP A 41 0.48 -15.11 5.66
N PRO A 42 0.99 -13.89 5.88
CA PRO A 42 0.46 -13.00 6.90
C PRO A 42 -1.01 -12.62 6.62
N ALA A 43 -1.74 -12.26 7.67
CA ALA A 43 -3.10 -11.72 7.57
C ALA A 43 -3.16 -10.39 6.80
N ILE A 44 -2.11 -9.59 6.94
CA ILE A 44 -1.96 -8.26 6.35
C ILE A 44 -0.63 -8.22 5.59
N GLU A 45 -0.68 -7.98 4.29
CA GLU A 45 0.50 -7.57 3.54
C GLU A 45 0.70 -6.06 3.70
N THR A 46 1.92 -5.64 4.03
CA THR A 46 2.29 -4.22 4.14
C THR A 46 3.20 -3.83 2.99
N PHE A 47 2.76 -2.87 2.19
CA PHE A 47 3.55 -2.27 1.12
C PHE A 47 3.82 -0.80 1.45
N GLN A 48 5.09 -0.45 1.62
CA GLN A 48 5.49 0.94 1.81
C GLN A 48 5.63 1.61 0.44
N TYR A 49 4.73 2.53 0.12
CA TYR A 49 4.77 3.28 -1.13
C TYR A 49 5.91 4.31 -1.10
N ASP A 50 5.93 5.17 -0.08
CA ASP A 50 6.98 6.16 0.20
C ASP A 50 7.28 6.26 1.71
N GLU A 51 8.03 7.27 2.16
CA GLU A 51 8.42 7.44 3.56
C GLU A 51 7.24 7.60 4.54
N SER A 52 6.07 8.01 4.05
CA SER A 52 4.88 8.38 4.84
C SER A 52 3.59 7.69 4.41
N SER A 53 3.60 6.94 3.30
CA SER A 53 2.42 6.32 2.73
C SER A 53 2.56 4.80 2.66
N TYR A 54 1.61 4.09 3.24
CA TYR A 54 1.54 2.64 3.25
C TYR A 54 0.22 2.14 2.67
N ILE A 55 0.29 1.01 2.00
CA ILE A 55 -0.85 0.26 1.49
C ILE A 55 -0.84 -1.07 2.23
N LEU A 56 -1.91 -1.35 2.95
CA LEU A 56 -2.15 -2.63 3.57
C LEU A 56 -3.13 -3.40 2.70
N ARG A 57 -2.86 -4.68 2.47
CA ARG A 57 -3.77 -5.55 1.72
C ARG A 57 -4.11 -6.77 2.53
N GLN A 58 -5.41 -7.03 2.67
CA GLN A 58 -5.87 -8.19 3.40
C GLN A 58 -5.61 -9.48 2.61
N ASN A 59 -5.17 -10.53 3.32
CA ASN A 59 -4.96 -11.84 2.71
C ASN A 59 -6.28 -12.42 2.17
N LYS A 60 -6.26 -12.98 0.94
CA LYS A 60 -7.45 -13.58 0.32
C LYS A 60 -8.02 -14.77 1.10
N CYS A 61 -7.20 -15.42 1.91
CA CYS A 61 -7.64 -16.48 2.81
C CYS A 61 -8.40 -15.99 4.04
N LEU A 62 -8.37 -14.68 4.32
CA LEU A 62 -9.27 -14.05 5.30
C LEU A 62 -10.53 -13.52 4.62
N ASP A 63 -10.38 -12.82 3.50
CA ASP A 63 -11.50 -12.33 2.70
C ASP A 63 -11.16 -12.35 1.19
N SER A 64 -12.03 -12.94 0.38
CA SER A 64 -11.78 -13.16 -1.06
C SER A 64 -11.68 -11.89 -1.90
N GLU A 65 -12.28 -10.77 -1.46
CA GLU A 65 -12.18 -9.46 -2.10
C GLU A 65 -10.76 -8.89 -1.95
N ALA A 66 -10.14 -9.17 -0.79
CA ALA A 66 -8.80 -8.72 -0.41
C ALA A 66 -8.68 -7.19 -0.41
N PRO A 67 -9.48 -6.51 0.45
CA PRO A 67 -9.55 -5.06 0.49
C PRO A 67 -8.18 -4.42 0.76
N PHE A 68 -8.04 -3.22 0.20
CA PHE A 68 -6.89 -2.34 0.41
C PHE A 68 -7.24 -1.29 1.47
N ILE A 69 -6.33 -1.09 2.42
CA ILE A 69 -6.42 -0.06 3.45
C ILE A 69 -5.22 0.88 3.26
N TYR A 70 -5.46 2.18 3.25
CA TYR A 70 -4.41 3.18 3.05
C TYR A 70 -4.07 3.86 4.37
N VAL A 71 -2.78 3.90 4.70
CA VAL A 71 -2.27 4.52 5.93
C VAL A 71 -1.32 5.66 5.54
N LEU A 72 -1.73 6.89 5.81
CA LEU A 72 -1.01 8.10 5.46
C LEU A 72 -0.55 8.81 6.74
N PHE A 73 0.76 8.85 6.95
CA PHE A 73 1.39 9.51 8.09
C PHE A 73 1.57 11.00 7.80
N GLY A 74 0.85 11.84 8.55
CA GLY A 74 1.19 13.25 8.71
C GLY A 74 2.18 13.44 9.86
N GLU A 75 2.64 14.67 10.08
CA GLU A 75 3.61 14.98 11.15
C GLU A 75 3.09 14.67 12.56
N HIS A 76 1.78 14.75 12.77
CA HIS A 76 1.15 14.60 14.08
C HIS A 76 -0.02 13.62 14.12
N THR A 77 -0.53 13.22 12.96
CA THR A 77 -1.74 12.41 12.83
C THR A 77 -1.56 11.40 11.72
N VAL A 78 -2.13 10.21 11.91
CA VAL A 78 -2.21 9.20 10.87
C VAL A 78 -3.65 9.17 10.36
N PHE A 79 -3.80 9.25 9.05
CA PHE A 79 -5.08 9.01 8.38
C PHE A 79 -5.12 7.57 7.89
N VAL A 80 -6.15 6.84 8.32
CA VAL A 80 -6.43 5.48 7.86
C VAL A 80 -7.71 5.52 7.06
N GLN A 81 -7.65 5.12 5.80
CA GLN A 81 -8.81 4.98 4.92
C GLN A 81 -9.14 3.51 4.75
N ASP A 82 -10.40 3.17 5.06
CA ASP A 82 -10.94 1.81 5.11
C ASP A 82 -10.60 1.05 6.42
N THR A 83 -11.31 -0.05 6.66
CA THR A 83 -11.16 -0.95 7.82
C THR A 83 -10.82 -2.38 7.40
N GLY A 84 -10.93 -2.70 6.10
CA GLY A 84 -10.92 -4.08 5.63
C GLY A 84 -12.25 -4.79 5.90
N ALA A 85 -12.30 -6.10 5.64
CA ALA A 85 -13.52 -6.90 5.68
C ALA A 85 -13.68 -7.74 6.95
N THR A 86 -12.66 -7.83 7.80
CA THR A 86 -12.67 -8.68 9.00
C THR A 86 -12.59 -7.84 10.28
N GLU A 87 -13.68 -7.86 11.05
CA GLU A 87 -13.80 -7.13 12.33
C GLU A 87 -13.04 -7.79 13.49
N ASP A 88 -12.74 -9.08 13.39
CA ASP A 88 -12.05 -9.84 14.44
C ASP A 88 -10.56 -9.49 14.49
N ALA A 89 -10.17 -8.68 15.47
CA ALA A 89 -8.79 -8.26 15.72
C ALA A 89 -7.83 -9.43 16.00
N GLY A 90 -8.32 -10.61 16.40
CA GLY A 90 -7.50 -11.81 16.55
C GLY A 90 -7.12 -12.45 15.21
N ARG A 91 -7.88 -12.19 14.15
CA ARG A 91 -7.66 -12.71 12.79
C ARG A 91 -7.09 -11.66 11.84
N PHE A 92 -7.45 -10.40 12.03
CA PHE A 92 -6.99 -9.26 11.24
C PHE A 92 -6.62 -8.10 12.18
N PRO A 93 -5.39 -8.10 12.73
CA PRO A 93 -4.95 -7.11 13.72
C PRO A 93 -4.51 -5.82 13.04
N LEU A 94 -5.48 -5.04 12.55
CA LEU A 94 -5.25 -3.70 11.99
C LEU A 94 -4.86 -2.69 13.07
#